data_AF-A0A920B370-F1
#
_entry.id   AF-A0A920B370-F1
#
_cell.length_a   1.000
_cell.length_b   1.000
_cell.length_c   1.000
_cell.angle_alpha   90.00
_cell.angle_beta   90.00
_cell.angle_gamma   90.00
#
_symmetry.space_group_name_H-M   'P 1'
#
loop_
_entity.id
_entity.type
_entity.pdbx_description
1 polymer ?
#
loop_
_entity_poly.entity_id
_entity_poly.type
_entity_poly.pdbx_seq_one_letter_code
_entity_poly.pdbx_strand_id
1 'polypeptide(L)' 'MNIKNFDLNLLLVFKTLFEERNVTKASKKMGITQPAMSNALNSLKGIL' A
#
# COMPACT_ATOMS: atom_id res chain seq x y z
N MET A 1 19.99 -2.87 -4.61
CA MET A 1 18.63 -2.29 -4.51
C MET A 1 18.45 -1.34 -5.68
N ASN A 2 17.62 -1.69 -6.67
CA ASN A 2 17.49 -0.91 -7.91
C ASN A 2 16.37 0.13 -7.74
N ILE A 3 16.72 1.28 -7.14
CA ILE A 3 15.76 2.36 -6.77
C ILE A 3 14.97 2.88 -7.98
N LYS A 4 15.49 2.70 -9.21
CA LYS A 4 14.83 3.10 -10.47
C LYS A 4 13.50 2.38 -10.75
N ASN A 5 13.26 1.22 -10.15
CA ASN A 5 12.03 0.43 -10.37
C ASN A 5 11.12 0.39 -9.13
N PHE A 6 11.36 1.25 -8.16
CA PHE A 6 10.56 1.31 -6.95
C PHE A 6 9.24 2.03 -7.24
N ASP A 7 8.12 1.33 -7.15
CA ASP A 7 6.80 1.94 -7.31
C ASP A 7 6.53 2.89 -6.15
N LEU A 8 6.61 4.20 -6.43
CA LEU A 8 6.41 5.26 -5.46
C LEU A 8 4.99 5.25 -4.86
N ASN A 9 4.01 4.64 -5.54
CA ASN A 9 2.68 4.49 -4.98
C ASN A 9 2.69 3.59 -3.74
N LEU A 10 3.64 2.68 -3.61
CA LEU A 10 3.78 1.83 -2.43
C LEU A 10 4.12 2.65 -1.17
N LEU A 11 4.77 3.81 -1.29
CA LEU A 11 4.99 4.71 -0.14
C LEU A 11 3.67 5.30 0.36
N LEU A 12 2.78 5.68 -0.56
CA LEU A 12 1.46 6.21 -0.21
C LEU A 12 0.57 5.13 0.41
N VAL A 13 0.61 3.90 -0.15
CA VAL A 13 -0.05 2.72 0.42
C VAL A 13 0.46 2.45 1.83
N PHE A 14 1.79 2.44 2.02
CA PHE A 14 2.41 2.22 3.33
C PHE A 14 1.98 3.28 4.35
N LYS A 15 2.10 4.57 4.01
CA LYS A 15 1.67 5.68 4.88
C LYS A 15 0.20 5.52 5.28
N THR A 16 -0.67 5.26 4.33
CA THR A 16 -2.11 5.14 4.58
C THR A 16 -2.41 3.93 5.48
N LEU A 17 -1.80 2.78 5.24
CA LEU A 17 -1.96 1.60 6.09
C LEU A 17 -1.41 1.82 7.50
N PHE A 18 -0.30 2.54 7.62
CA PHE A 18 0.30 2.87 8.92
C PHE A 18 -0.61 3.78 9.75
N GLU A 19 -1.24 4.78 9.12
CA GLU A 19 -2.20 5.68 9.76
C GLU A 19 -3.51 4.97 10.14
N GLU A 20 -4.10 4.22 9.22
CA GLU A 20 -5.44 3.65 9.40
C GLU A 20 -5.44 2.35 10.21
N ARG A 21 -4.32 1.62 10.24
CA ARG A 21 -4.16 0.29 10.86
C ARG A 21 -5.25 -0.72 10.47
N ASN A 22 -5.89 -0.50 9.32
CA ASN A 22 -7.02 -1.28 8.84
C ASN A 22 -7.10 -1.17 7.31
N VAL A 23 -7.04 -2.33 6.64
CA VAL A 23 -7.00 -2.42 5.17
C VAL A 23 -8.25 -1.83 4.51
N THR A 24 -9.44 -2.05 5.09
CA THR A 24 -10.71 -1.55 4.56
C THR A 24 -10.85 -0.03 4.73
N LYS A 25 -10.38 0.54 5.85
CA LYS A 25 -10.35 2.01 6.02
C LYS A 25 -9.34 2.66 5.09
N ALA A 26 -8.15 2.05 4.96
CA ALA A 26 -7.11 2.52 4.03
C ALA A 26 -7.60 2.51 2.57
N SER A 27 -8.30 1.46 2.13
CA SER A 27 -8.83 1.39 0.77
C SER A 27 -9.86 2.48 0.50
N LYS A 28 -10.77 2.74 1.46
CA LYS A 28 -11.72 3.84 1.39
C LYS A 28 -11.04 5.20 1.32
N LYS A 29 -9.99 5.42 2.13
CA LYS A 29 -9.21 6.68 2.16
C LYS A 29 -8.46 6.93 0.86
N MET A 30 -7.93 5.89 0.22
CA MET A 30 -7.24 6.00 -1.07
C MET A 30 -8.17 5.97 -2.29
N GLY A 31 -9.48 5.76 -2.11
CA GLY A 31 -10.43 5.66 -3.22
C GLY A 31 -10.23 4.41 -4.09
N ILE A 32 -9.66 3.34 -3.53
CA ILE A 32 -9.45 2.07 -4.24
C ILE A 32 -10.26 0.94 -3.61
N THR A 33 -10.39 -0.17 -4.34
CA THR A 33 -11.06 -1.36 -3.81
C THR A 33 -10.21 -2.01 -2.70
N GLN A 34 -10.87 -2.66 -1.75
CA GLN A 34 -10.18 -3.39 -0.67
C GLN A 34 -9.28 -4.52 -1.21
N PRO A 35 -9.66 -5.28 -2.28
CA PRO A 35 -8.75 -6.24 -2.91
C PRO A 35 -7.49 -5.60 -3.48
N ALA A 36 -7.60 -4.44 -4.14
CA ALA A 36 -6.44 -3.71 -4.66
C ALA A 36 -5.50 -3.28 -3.52
N MET A 37 -6.06 -2.78 -2.41
CA MET A 37 -5.28 -2.44 -1.21
C MET A 37 -4.58 -3.68 -0.60
N SER A 38 -5.24 -4.84 -0.58
CA SER A 38 -4.65 -6.08 -0.06
C SER A 38 -3.48 -6.57 -0.91
N ASN A 39 -3.61 -6.46 -2.24
CA ASN A 39 -2.53 -6.77 -3.16
C ASN A 39 -1.34 -5.83 -2.96
N ALA A 40 -1.59 -4.52 -2.81
CA ALA A 40 -0.53 -3.55 -2.56
C ALA A 40 0.18 -3.79 -1.21
N LEU A 41 -0.54 -4.20 -0.16
CA LEU A 41 0.05 -4.64 1.11
C LEU A 41 0.94 -5.88 0.93
N ASN A 42 0.54 -6.85 0.10
CA ASN A 42 1.38 -8.01 -0.19
C ASN A 42 2.64 -7.61 -0.96
N SER A 43 2.55 -6.68 -1.92
CA SER A 43 3.71 -6.10 -2.61
C SER A 43 4.67 -5.40 -1.64
N LEU A 44 4.14 -4.65 -0.66
CA LEU A 44 4.96 -4.02 0.39
C LEU A 44 5.74 -5.05 1.23
N LYS A 45 5.09 -6.16 1.62
CA LYS A 45 5.75 -7.24 2.37
C LYS A 45 6.87 -7.92 1.58
N GLY A 46 6.81 -7.93 0.25
CA GLY A 46 7.86 -8.51 -0.58
C GLY A 46 9.13 -7.65 -0.68
N ILE A 47 9.11 -6.42 -0.17
CA ILE A 47 10.22 -5.46 -0.23
C ILE A 47 10.88 -5.26 1.15
N LEU A 48 10.19 -5.65 2.23
CA LEU A 48 10.69 -5.65 3.61
C LEU A 48 11.32 -7.01 3.95
#